data_AF-M5F2L7-F1
#
_entry.id   AF-M5F2L7-F1
#
_cell.length_a   1.000
_cell.length_b   1.000
_cell.length_c   1.000
_cell.angle_alpha   90.00
_cell.angle_beta   90.00
_cell.angle_gamma   90.00
#
_symmetry.space_group_name_H-M   'P 1'
#
loop_
_entity.id
_entity.type
_entity.pdbx_description
1 polymer ?
#
loop_
_entity_poly.entity_id
_entity_poly.type
_entity_poly.pdbx_seq_one_letter_code
_entity_poly.pdbx_strand_id
1 'polypeptide(L)'
;MRAATVAWHSLRHLPVPLQLASLAGWLLAVMADYNGPLASLCLTYAPDAGATMARISVAFDNASPLLLLSWFCMLLAMMPPLLGSPLRHVWQGSLPSRRLHAVAQFLWGYAAVWCVAGLALVPISLLFFGLFAERDLLRICLGVAIALAWQRTPMKRNSLRLCRARPVVAEFDSKAEGDPLRFGATHGIWCVGSCWGMMLVPLLAPGFLHTATMVLITFAAVVERGPAASWANWPSTRSVWGGAR
;
A
#
# COMPACT_ATOMS: atom_id res chain seq x y z
N MET A 1 2.50 -16.88 -19.23
CA MET A 1 3.59 -16.04 -19.79
C MET A 1 3.27 -14.54 -19.82
N ARG A 2 2.05 -14.10 -20.20
CA ARG A 2 1.71 -12.66 -20.30
C ARG A 2 1.81 -11.86 -18.98
N ALA A 3 1.50 -12.45 -17.82
CA ALA A 3 1.52 -11.74 -16.53
C ALA A 3 2.94 -11.42 -16.04
N ALA A 4 3.86 -12.40 -16.09
CA ALA A 4 5.25 -12.21 -15.69
C ALA A 4 5.96 -11.18 -16.58
N THR A 5 5.70 -11.21 -17.89
CA THR A 5 6.24 -10.22 -18.83
C THR A 5 5.71 -8.81 -18.54
N VAL A 6 4.45 -8.65 -18.16
CA VAL A 6 3.86 -7.35 -17.79
C VAL A 6 4.46 -6.82 -16.50
N ALA A 7 4.61 -7.66 -15.48
CA ALA A 7 5.24 -7.27 -14.22
C ALA A 7 6.71 -6.87 -14.44
N TRP A 8 7.47 -7.70 -15.14
CA TRP A 8 8.86 -7.43 -15.50
C TRP A 8 9.02 -6.13 -16.30
N HIS A 9 8.18 -5.94 -17.32
CA HIS A 9 8.17 -4.72 -18.12
C HIS A 9 7.82 -3.49 -17.28
N SER A 10 6.90 -3.59 -16.33
CA SER A 10 6.53 -2.47 -15.48
C SER A 10 7.64 -2.10 -14.50
N LEU A 11 8.30 -3.10 -13.91
CA LEU A 11 9.42 -2.93 -12.98
C LEU A 11 10.65 -2.31 -13.65
N ARG A 12 11.04 -2.79 -14.84
CA ARG A 12 12.24 -2.28 -15.54
C ARG A 12 12.14 -0.82 -15.97
N HIS A 13 10.92 -0.30 -16.17
CA HIS A 13 10.65 1.08 -16.58
C HIS A 13 10.33 2.00 -15.39
N LEU A 14 10.56 1.54 -14.16
CA LEU A 14 10.52 2.40 -12.99
C LEU A 14 11.76 3.31 -12.96
N PRO A 15 11.64 4.55 -12.50
CA PRO A 15 12.81 5.37 -12.22
C PRO A 15 13.71 4.67 -11.17
N VAL A 16 15.02 4.72 -11.40
CA VAL A 16 16.07 4.14 -10.52
C VAL A 16 15.83 4.38 -9.02
N PRO A 17 15.47 5.59 -8.53
CA PRO A 17 15.23 5.79 -7.10
C PRO A 17 14.11 4.92 -6.52
N LEU A 18 13.05 4.62 -7.29
CA LEU A 18 11.98 3.73 -6.82
C LEU A 18 12.41 2.27 -6.80
N GLN A 19 13.28 1.86 -7.73
CA GLN A 19 13.85 0.52 -7.73
C GLN A 19 14.75 0.33 -6.51
N LEU A 20 15.65 1.28 -6.23
CA LEU A 20 16.51 1.26 -5.05
C LEU A 20 15.72 1.27 -3.75
N ALA A 21 14.69 2.10 -3.66
CA ALA A 21 13.80 2.14 -2.50
C ALA A 21 13.10 0.79 -2.27
N SER A 22 12.56 0.18 -3.33
CA SER A 22 11.91 -1.14 -3.22
C SER A 22 12.89 -2.24 -2.82
N LEU A 23 14.09 -2.26 -3.44
CA LEU A 23 15.14 -3.22 -3.08
C LEU A 23 15.57 -3.06 -1.62
N ALA A 24 15.77 -1.83 -1.15
CA ALA A 24 16.09 -1.56 0.25
C ALA A 24 14.97 -2.04 1.19
N GLY A 25 13.70 -1.78 0.85
CA GLY A 25 12.55 -2.27 1.60
C GLY A 25 12.50 -3.80 1.68
N TRP A 26 12.75 -4.50 0.57
CA TRP A 26 12.81 -5.97 0.55
C TRP A 26 13.98 -6.52 1.35
N LEU A 27 15.18 -5.93 1.24
CA LEU A 27 16.34 -6.33 2.03
C LEU A 27 16.05 -6.18 3.53
N LEU A 28 15.47 -5.06 3.94
CA LEU A 28 15.07 -4.83 5.34
C LEU A 28 14.00 -5.82 5.81
N ALA A 29 12.99 -6.11 4.99
CA ALA A 29 11.94 -7.07 5.33
C ALA A 29 12.49 -8.49 5.51
N VAL A 30 13.34 -8.96 4.59
CA VAL A 30 13.97 -10.29 4.67
C VAL A 30 14.92 -10.37 5.86
N MET A 31 15.71 -9.31 6.10
CA MET A 31 16.59 -9.24 7.27
C MET A 31 15.80 -9.21 8.58
N ALA A 32 14.61 -8.61 8.61
CA ALA A 32 13.75 -8.63 9.78
C ALA A 32 13.19 -10.03 10.07
N ASP A 33 12.77 -10.76 9.02
CA ASP A 33 12.25 -12.13 9.14
C ASP A 33 13.35 -13.15 9.52
N TYR A 34 14.58 -13.02 8.98
CA TYR A 34 15.73 -13.86 9.37
C TYR A 34 16.30 -13.52 10.75
N ASN A 35 16.26 -12.23 11.08
CA ASN A 35 16.61 -11.57 12.35
C ASN A 35 16.24 -12.32 13.63
N GLY A 36 15.01 -12.84 13.75
CA GLY A 36 14.45 -13.32 15.04
C GLY A 36 14.11 -12.16 16.00
N PRO A 37 15.06 -11.53 16.71
CA PRO A 37 14.88 -10.27 17.44
C PRO A 37 14.21 -9.11 16.68
N LEU A 38 14.28 -9.01 15.35
CA LEU A 38 13.52 -8.01 14.58
C LEU A 38 12.07 -8.45 14.28
N ALA A 39 11.75 -9.75 14.40
CA ALA A 39 10.37 -10.23 14.36
C ALA A 39 9.56 -9.71 15.57
N SER A 40 10.21 -9.20 16.62
CA SER A 40 9.57 -8.47 17.71
C SER A 40 9.08 -7.05 17.31
N LEU A 41 9.56 -6.51 16.17
CA LEU A 41 9.04 -5.28 15.55
C LEU A 41 7.72 -5.50 14.82
N CYS A 42 7.42 -6.76 14.53
CA CYS A 42 6.16 -7.23 13.99
C CYS A 42 5.38 -7.81 15.17
N LEU A 43 4.29 -7.14 15.55
CA LEU A 43 3.29 -7.68 16.50
C LEU A 43 2.74 -9.08 16.13
N THR A 44 3.13 -9.62 14.99
CA THR A 44 2.74 -10.90 14.39
C THR A 44 3.33 -12.14 15.08
N TYR A 45 4.34 -12.02 15.95
CA TYR A 45 4.88 -13.17 16.71
C TYR A 45 4.71 -12.98 18.22
N ALA A 46 3.52 -13.30 18.72
CA ALA A 46 3.27 -13.50 20.14
C ALA A 46 2.64 -14.90 20.33
N PRO A 47 3.30 -15.84 21.01
CA PRO A 47 2.79 -17.19 21.24
C PRO A 47 1.68 -17.24 22.31
N ASP A 48 1.33 -16.12 22.96
CA ASP A 48 0.38 -16.10 24.07
C ASP A 48 -0.74 -15.04 23.92
N ALA A 49 -1.99 -15.49 24.10
CA ALA A 49 -3.18 -14.64 24.00
C ALA A 49 -3.24 -13.54 25.08
N GLY A 50 -2.58 -13.74 26.23
CA GLY A 50 -2.48 -12.77 27.33
C GLY A 50 -1.61 -11.56 27.00
N ALA A 51 -0.44 -11.75 26.39
CA ALA A 51 0.39 -10.64 25.90
C ALA A 51 -0.27 -9.86 24.75
N THR A 52 -1.24 -10.45 24.04
CA THR A 52 -1.91 -9.80 22.92
C THR A 52 -2.78 -8.62 23.39
N MET A 53 -3.58 -8.76 24.44
CA MET A 53 -4.40 -7.67 24.98
C MET A 53 -3.56 -6.55 25.61
N ALA A 54 -2.50 -6.88 26.35
CA ALA A 54 -1.57 -5.89 26.91
C ALA A 54 -0.75 -5.16 25.83
N ARG A 55 -0.48 -5.79 24.69
CA ARG A 55 0.22 -5.15 23.56
C ARG A 55 -0.71 -4.34 22.66
N ILE A 56 -2.00 -4.69 22.59
CA ILE A 56 -3.02 -3.83 21.95
C ILE A 56 -3.11 -2.50 22.70
N SER A 57 -3.22 -2.50 24.04
CA SER A 57 -3.23 -1.25 24.81
C SER A 57 -1.93 -0.46 24.65
N VAL A 58 -0.77 -1.12 24.67
CA VAL A 58 0.53 -0.44 24.43
C VAL A 58 0.66 0.09 23.01
N ALA A 59 0.15 -0.61 21.98
CA ALA A 59 0.20 -0.14 20.59
C ALA A 59 -0.66 1.11 20.34
N PHE A 60 -1.76 1.25 21.09
CA PHE A 60 -2.63 2.43 21.06
C PHE A 60 -2.13 3.56 21.97
N ASP A 61 -1.59 3.25 23.16
CA ASP A 61 -1.06 4.24 24.10
C ASP A 61 0.31 4.78 23.68
N ASN A 62 1.10 3.95 22.99
CA ASN A 62 2.39 4.30 22.42
C ASN A 62 2.43 3.75 21.00
N ALA A 63 2.06 4.57 20.01
CA ALA A 63 2.37 4.30 18.61
C ALA A 63 3.89 4.16 18.48
N SER A 64 4.40 2.95 18.68
CA SER A 64 5.83 2.76 18.88
C SER A 64 6.54 3.15 17.58
N PRO A 65 7.63 3.93 17.64
CA PRO A 65 8.41 4.28 16.44
C PRO A 65 8.80 3.05 15.62
N LEU A 66 8.95 1.92 16.32
CA LEU A 66 9.22 0.60 15.79
C LEU A 66 8.08 0.03 14.94
N LEU A 67 6.83 0.18 15.37
CA LEU A 67 5.64 -0.25 14.60
C LEU A 67 5.47 0.59 13.33
N LEU A 68 5.67 1.91 13.45
CA LEU A 68 5.67 2.80 12.29
C LEU A 68 6.80 2.41 11.33
N LEU A 69 8.01 2.14 11.84
CA LEU A 69 9.14 1.76 11.02
C LEU A 69 8.92 0.43 10.28
N SER A 70 8.36 -0.60 10.94
CA SER A 70 8.04 -1.87 10.30
C SER A 70 6.95 -1.72 9.24
N TRP A 71 5.90 -0.94 9.53
CA TRP A 71 4.87 -0.58 8.56
C TRP A 71 5.45 0.14 7.34
N PHE A 72 6.29 1.15 7.54
CA PHE A 72 6.95 1.86 6.45
C PHE A 72 7.91 0.97 5.66
N CYS A 73 8.63 0.05 6.29
CA CYS A 73 9.46 -0.94 5.58
C CYS A 73 8.62 -1.84 4.68
N MET A 74 7.48 -2.34 5.18
CA MET A 74 6.53 -3.14 4.40
C MET A 74 6.00 -2.34 3.19
N LEU A 75 5.59 -1.09 3.41
CA LEU A 75 5.14 -0.21 2.33
C LEU A 75 6.25 0.07 1.32
N LEU A 76 7.47 0.32 1.79
CA LEU A 76 8.62 0.58 0.95
C LEU A 76 9.00 -0.64 0.12
N ALA A 77 8.80 -1.86 0.62
CA ALA A 77 9.01 -3.07 -0.15
C ALA A 77 8.02 -3.18 -1.33
N MET A 78 6.72 -2.97 -1.06
CA MET A 78 5.64 -3.36 -1.97
C MET A 78 5.09 -2.22 -2.84
N MET A 79 5.11 -0.98 -2.36
CA MET A 79 4.41 0.16 -2.98
C MET A 79 5.19 0.94 -4.06
N PRO A 80 6.53 1.07 -4.03
CA PRO A 80 7.25 1.84 -5.05
C PRO A 80 6.99 1.40 -6.49
N PRO A 81 6.85 0.10 -6.81
CA PRO A 81 6.49 -0.33 -8.17
C PRO A 81 5.17 0.24 -8.67
N LEU A 82 4.24 0.51 -7.76
CA LEU A 82 2.91 1.01 -8.08
C LEU A 82 2.87 2.54 -8.22
N LEU A 83 3.87 3.24 -7.68
CA LEU A 83 3.97 4.71 -7.68
C LEU A 83 4.65 5.29 -8.93
N GLY A 84 5.23 4.46 -9.80
CA GLY A 84 5.99 4.93 -10.96
C GLY A 84 5.18 5.80 -11.94
N SER A 85 3.91 5.46 -12.20
CA SER A 85 3.04 6.25 -13.07
C SER A 85 2.61 7.59 -12.46
N PRO A 86 2.03 7.65 -11.24
CA PRO A 86 1.62 8.92 -10.64
C PRO A 86 2.80 9.85 -10.35
N LEU A 87 3.97 9.32 -9.98
CA LEU A 87 5.16 10.16 -9.76
C LEU A 87 5.68 10.79 -11.05
N ARG A 88 5.67 10.07 -12.18
CA ARG A 88 5.99 10.66 -13.48
C ARG A 88 5.04 11.77 -13.87
N HIS A 89 3.75 11.63 -13.56
CA HIS A 89 2.75 12.65 -13.82
C HIS A 89 3.01 13.92 -13.00
N VAL A 90 3.25 13.79 -11.69
CA VAL A 90 3.63 14.91 -10.82
C VAL A 90 4.93 15.57 -11.31
N TRP A 91 5.92 14.77 -11.69
CA TRP A 91 7.20 15.28 -12.20
C TRP A 91 7.06 16.08 -13.50
N GLN A 92 6.25 15.59 -14.46
CA GLN A 92 6.04 16.22 -15.76
C GLN A 92 5.17 17.47 -15.69
N GLY A 93 4.15 17.48 -14.82
CA GLY A 93 3.28 18.64 -14.63
C GLY A 93 3.85 19.72 -13.70
N SER A 94 5.00 19.49 -13.05
CA SER A 94 5.61 20.44 -12.12
C SER A 94 6.75 21.25 -12.75
N LEU A 95 6.83 22.54 -12.39
CA LEU A 95 7.93 23.43 -12.76
C LEU A 95 9.29 22.84 -12.34
N PRO A 96 10.36 22.95 -13.17
CA PRO A 96 11.69 22.40 -12.88
C PRO A 96 12.24 22.72 -11.48
N SER A 97 12.03 23.95 -11.01
CA SER A 97 12.47 24.42 -9.68
C SER A 97 11.65 23.84 -8.51
N ARG A 98 10.44 23.34 -8.76
CA ARG A 98 9.51 22.86 -7.72
C ARG A 98 9.24 21.36 -7.79
N ARG A 99 9.86 20.61 -8.72
CA ARG A 99 9.60 19.17 -8.91
C ARG A 99 9.83 18.34 -7.63
N LEU A 100 10.92 18.60 -6.90
CA LEU A 100 11.21 17.88 -5.67
C LEU A 100 10.18 18.19 -4.57
N HIS A 101 9.78 19.45 -4.43
CA HIS A 101 8.73 19.84 -3.49
C HIS A 101 7.38 19.21 -3.84
N ALA A 102 7.00 19.18 -5.12
CA ALA A 102 5.75 18.56 -5.56
C ALA A 102 5.75 17.04 -5.33
N VAL A 103 6.87 16.37 -5.61
CA VAL A 103 7.03 14.93 -5.30
C VAL A 103 6.95 14.69 -3.80
N ALA A 104 7.62 15.51 -2.99
CA ALA A 104 7.56 15.38 -1.53
C ALA A 104 6.12 15.56 -1.01
N GLN A 105 5.41 16.60 -1.44
CA GLN A 105 4.01 16.83 -1.10
C GLN A 105 3.13 15.64 -1.49
N PHE A 106 3.29 15.10 -2.69
CA PHE A 106 2.59 13.89 -3.13
C PHE A 106 2.86 12.69 -2.21
N LEU A 107 4.14 12.44 -1.89
CA LEU A 107 4.52 11.34 -1.01
C LEU A 107 3.97 11.53 0.40
N TRP A 108 3.95 12.75 0.93
CA TRP A 108 3.36 13.08 2.22
C TRP A 108 1.87 12.75 2.27
N GLY A 109 1.10 13.16 1.26
CA GLY A 109 -0.34 12.86 1.18
C GLY A 109 -0.61 11.37 1.05
N TYR A 110 0.20 10.67 0.24
CA TYR A 110 0.11 9.22 0.09
C TYR A 110 0.44 8.47 1.38
N ALA A 111 1.54 8.86 2.05
CA ALA A 111 1.97 8.27 3.31
C ALA A 111 0.96 8.49 4.43
N ALA A 112 0.38 9.69 4.54
CA ALA A 112 -0.64 9.99 5.54
C ALA A 112 -1.85 9.06 5.44
N VAL A 113 -2.35 8.80 4.23
CA VAL A 113 -3.46 7.85 4.02
C VAL A 113 -3.08 6.43 4.40
N TRP A 114 -1.85 6.00 4.09
CA TRP A 114 -1.36 4.69 4.50
C TRP A 114 -1.12 4.58 6.01
N CYS A 115 -0.75 5.65 6.71
CA CYS A 115 -0.69 5.66 8.17
C CYS A 115 -2.08 5.44 8.78
N VAL A 116 -3.09 6.15 8.26
CA VAL A 116 -4.49 5.96 8.67
C VAL A 116 -4.97 4.54 8.36
N ALA A 117 -4.59 3.98 7.20
CA ALA A 117 -4.91 2.59 6.88
C ALA A 117 -4.23 1.60 7.84
N GLY A 118 -2.98 1.86 8.23
CA GLY A 118 -2.25 1.06 9.22
C GLY A 118 -2.93 1.06 10.59
N LEU A 119 -3.43 2.22 11.03
CA LEU A 119 -4.21 2.34 12.27
C LEU A 119 -5.49 1.49 12.27
N ALA A 120 -6.03 1.13 11.11
CA ALA A 120 -7.17 0.22 11.00
C ALA A 120 -6.72 -1.24 10.80
N LEU A 121 -5.78 -1.49 9.90
CA LEU A 121 -5.38 -2.85 9.51
C LEU A 121 -4.59 -3.59 10.59
N VAL A 122 -3.76 -2.89 11.37
CA VAL A 122 -2.96 -3.50 12.44
C VAL A 122 -3.83 -4.00 13.60
N PRO A 123 -4.79 -3.23 14.15
CA PRO A 123 -5.70 -3.77 15.16
C PRO A 123 -6.55 -4.93 14.66
N ILE A 124 -6.99 -4.88 13.38
CA ILE A 124 -7.72 -5.98 12.78
C ILE A 124 -6.85 -7.24 12.74
N SER A 125 -5.59 -7.16 12.30
CA SER A 125 -4.72 -8.34 12.29
C SER A 125 -4.50 -8.88 13.70
N LEU A 126 -4.24 -8.01 14.69
CA LEU A 126 -4.10 -8.37 16.10
C LEU A 126 -5.32 -9.09 16.66
N LEU A 127 -6.53 -8.64 16.30
CA LEU A 127 -7.76 -9.30 16.70
C LEU A 127 -7.82 -10.73 16.17
N PHE A 128 -7.42 -10.97 14.91
CA PHE A 128 -7.36 -12.32 14.35
C PHE A 128 -6.30 -13.19 15.05
N PHE A 129 -5.14 -12.62 15.42
CA PHE A 129 -4.15 -13.35 16.21
C PHE A 129 -4.69 -13.72 17.60
N GLY A 130 -5.40 -12.82 18.27
CA GLY A 130 -6.01 -13.09 19.57
C GLY A 130 -7.12 -14.15 19.52
N LEU A 131 -7.98 -14.11 18.50
CA LEU A 131 -9.10 -15.05 18.34
C LEU A 131 -8.66 -16.45 17.87
N PHE A 132 -7.55 -16.55 17.14
CA PHE A 132 -7.12 -17.77 16.47
C PHE A 132 -5.62 -18.03 16.68
N ALA A 133 -5.11 -17.79 17.89
CA ALA A 133 -3.68 -17.88 18.24
C ALA A 133 -3.06 -19.22 17.80
N GLU A 134 -3.74 -20.33 18.10
CA GLU A 134 -3.27 -21.71 17.84
C GLU A 134 -3.66 -22.26 16.45
N ARG A 135 -4.27 -21.44 15.58
CA ARG A 135 -4.90 -21.89 14.33
C ARG A 135 -4.39 -21.08 13.14
N ASP A 136 -3.08 -21.13 12.91
CA ASP A 136 -2.39 -20.44 11.81
C ASP A 136 -3.06 -20.65 10.44
N LEU A 137 -3.36 -21.91 10.10
CA LEU A 137 -4.00 -22.25 8.82
C LEU A 137 -5.39 -21.60 8.70
N LEU A 138 -6.18 -21.61 9.78
CA LEU A 138 -7.51 -21.00 9.78
C LEU A 138 -7.43 -19.49 9.57
N ARG A 139 -6.50 -18.80 10.25
CA ARG A 139 -6.28 -17.35 10.05
C ARG A 139 -5.94 -17.01 8.61
N ILE A 140 -5.01 -17.74 8.01
CA ILE A 140 -4.60 -17.52 6.62
C ILE A 140 -5.78 -17.80 5.68
N CYS A 141 -6.51 -18.90 5.88
CA CYS A 141 -7.69 -19.22 5.09
C CYS A 141 -8.75 -18.12 5.17
N LEU A 142 -8.99 -17.54 6.35
CA LEU A 142 -9.90 -16.41 6.52
C LEU A 142 -9.39 -15.16 5.79
N GLY A 143 -8.09 -14.83 5.90
CA GLY A 143 -7.47 -13.74 5.16
C GLY A 143 -7.62 -13.91 3.65
N VAL A 144 -7.37 -15.11 3.13
CA VAL A 144 -7.54 -15.44 1.72
C VAL A 144 -9.01 -15.37 1.31
N ALA A 145 -9.93 -15.87 2.13
CA ALA A 145 -11.37 -15.77 1.86
C ALA A 145 -11.83 -14.30 1.77
N ILE A 146 -11.37 -13.44 2.67
CA ILE A 146 -11.63 -11.99 2.64
C ILE A 146 -11.03 -11.38 1.38
N ALA A 147 -9.78 -11.71 1.04
CA ALA A 147 -9.13 -11.21 -0.17
C ALA A 147 -9.91 -11.62 -1.43
N LEU A 148 -10.35 -12.87 -1.54
CA LEU A 148 -11.13 -13.38 -2.66
C LEU A 148 -12.55 -12.78 -2.74
N ALA A 149 -13.19 -12.56 -1.59
CA ALA A 149 -14.45 -11.83 -1.53
C ALA A 149 -14.25 -10.39 -2.03
N TRP A 150 -13.20 -9.72 -1.55
CA TRP A 150 -12.84 -8.36 -1.95
C TRP A 150 -12.54 -8.26 -3.46
N GLN A 151 -11.87 -9.27 -4.02
CA GLN A 151 -11.56 -9.37 -5.46
C GLN A 151 -12.79 -9.23 -6.36
N ARG A 152 -13.95 -9.71 -5.91
CA ARG A 152 -15.19 -9.70 -6.69
C ARG A 152 -16.04 -8.46 -6.50
N THR A 153 -15.66 -7.54 -5.61
CA THR A 153 -16.49 -6.38 -5.29
C THR A 153 -16.44 -5.30 -6.38
N PRO A 154 -17.58 -4.63 -6.67
CA PRO A 154 -17.59 -3.48 -7.57
C PRO A 154 -16.75 -2.31 -7.02
N MET A 155 -16.63 -2.21 -5.68
CA MET A 155 -15.79 -1.23 -4.99
C MET A 155 -14.32 -1.39 -5.36
N LYS A 156 -13.78 -2.62 -5.30
CA LYS A 156 -12.40 -2.88 -5.73
C LYS A 156 -12.19 -2.51 -7.20
N ARG A 157 -13.12 -2.90 -8.07
CA ARG A 157 -13.03 -2.61 -9.52
C ARG A 157 -13.02 -1.10 -9.78
N ASN A 158 -13.84 -0.33 -9.07
CA ASN A 158 -13.87 1.13 -9.17
C ASN A 158 -12.57 1.76 -8.66
N SER A 159 -12.08 1.34 -7.49
CA SER A 159 -10.80 1.80 -6.93
C SER A 159 -9.63 1.50 -7.86
N LEU A 160 -9.56 0.29 -8.44
CA LEU A 160 -8.54 -0.07 -9.43
C LEU A 160 -8.64 0.79 -10.69
N ARG A 161 -9.86 1.04 -11.19
CA ARG A 161 -10.07 1.94 -12.34
C ARG A 161 -9.52 3.34 -12.04
N LEU A 162 -9.82 3.89 -10.87
CA LEU A 162 -9.36 5.22 -10.47
C LEU A 162 -7.84 5.26 -10.19
N CYS A 163 -7.25 4.19 -9.66
CA CYS A 163 -5.79 4.06 -9.55
C CYS A 163 -5.08 4.04 -10.91
N ARG A 164 -5.69 3.42 -11.92
CA ARG A 164 -5.13 3.33 -13.29
C ARG A 164 -5.39 4.57 -14.12
N ALA A 165 -6.48 5.27 -13.83
CA ALA A 165 -6.89 6.41 -14.61
C ALA A 165 -5.86 7.53 -14.43
N ARG A 166 -5.56 8.24 -15.52
CA ARG A 166 -4.49 9.24 -15.58
C ARG A 166 -5.16 10.60 -15.71
N PRO A 167 -4.97 11.54 -14.77
CA PRO A 167 -5.38 12.91 -14.99
C PRO A 167 -4.67 13.43 -16.25
N VAL A 168 -5.35 14.25 -17.05
CA VAL A 168 -4.68 15.07 -18.06
C VAL A 168 -3.62 15.91 -17.34
N VAL A 169 -2.46 16.10 -17.96
CA VAL A 169 -1.40 16.95 -17.40
C VAL A 169 -1.92 18.39 -17.40
N ALA A 170 -2.71 18.74 -16.39
CA ALA A 170 -2.89 20.11 -15.98
C ALA A 170 -1.54 20.53 -15.40
N GLU A 171 -1.02 21.66 -15.88
CA GLU A 171 0.14 22.29 -15.26
C GLU A 171 -0.18 22.45 -13.76
N PHE A 172 0.67 21.92 -12.88
CA PHE A 172 0.56 22.15 -11.44
C PHE A 172 0.99 23.60 -11.17
N ASP A 173 0.20 24.55 -11.67
CA ASP A 173 0.27 25.96 -11.32
C ASP A 173 -0.61 26.22 -10.10
N SER A 174 -0.15 27.13 -9.26
CA SER A 174 -0.69 27.54 -7.96
C SER A 174 -2.19 27.85 -7.89
N LYS A 175 -2.88 27.98 -9.03
CA LYS A 175 -4.32 28.27 -9.12
C LYS A 175 -5.14 27.23 -9.89
N ALA A 176 -4.54 26.31 -10.63
CA ALA A 176 -5.25 25.38 -11.49
C ALA A 176 -5.12 23.95 -10.94
N GLU A 177 -6.11 23.50 -10.18
CA GLU A 177 -6.38 22.07 -9.87
C GLU A 177 -5.24 21.24 -9.21
N GLY A 178 -4.08 21.86 -8.93
CA GLY A 178 -2.78 21.19 -8.76
C GLY A 178 -2.14 21.35 -7.40
N ASP A 179 -2.75 20.78 -6.36
CA ASP A 179 -2.04 20.49 -5.12
C ASP A 179 -1.51 19.05 -5.15
N PRO A 180 -0.18 18.84 -5.26
CA PRO A 180 0.41 17.50 -5.25
C PRO A 180 0.06 16.72 -3.98
N LEU A 181 -0.16 17.40 -2.84
CA LEU A 181 -0.56 16.78 -1.57
C LEU A 181 -1.94 16.14 -1.67
N ARG A 182 -2.94 16.87 -2.18
CA ARG A 182 -4.30 16.36 -2.41
C ARG A 182 -4.32 15.25 -3.44
N PHE A 183 -3.50 15.35 -4.49
CA PHE A 183 -3.34 14.29 -5.47
C PHE A 183 -2.77 13.02 -4.82
N GLY A 184 -1.75 13.16 -3.97
CA GLY A 184 -1.16 12.07 -3.18
C GLY A 184 -2.18 11.39 -2.26
N ALA A 185 -2.95 12.16 -1.50
CA ALA A 185 -3.98 11.64 -0.61
C ALA A 185 -5.10 10.92 -1.39
N THR A 186 -5.60 11.54 -2.46
CA THR A 186 -6.64 10.93 -3.31
C THR A 186 -6.15 9.62 -3.93
N HIS A 187 -4.92 9.60 -4.45
CA HIS A 187 -4.31 8.39 -4.98
C HIS A 187 -4.11 7.32 -3.90
N GLY A 188 -3.72 7.73 -2.69
CA GLY A 188 -3.62 6.87 -1.51
C GLY A 188 -4.94 6.20 -1.16
N ILE A 189 -6.06 6.94 -1.17
CA ILE A 189 -7.39 6.41 -0.83
C ILE A 189 -7.80 5.31 -1.83
N TRP A 190 -7.64 5.56 -3.13
CA TRP A 190 -7.93 4.54 -4.15
C TRP A 190 -6.96 3.36 -4.06
N CYS A 191 -5.69 3.63 -3.75
CA CYS A 191 -4.68 2.59 -3.56
C CYS A 191 -5.12 1.66 -2.43
N VAL A 192 -5.35 2.19 -1.23
CA VAL A 192 -5.85 1.44 -0.06
C VAL A 192 -7.15 0.71 -0.42
N GLY A 193 -8.13 1.40 -1.01
CA GLY A 193 -9.38 0.78 -1.46
C GLY A 193 -9.18 -0.41 -2.40
N SER A 194 -8.17 -0.37 -3.27
CA SER A 194 -7.88 -1.49 -4.18
C SER A 194 -7.19 -2.69 -3.49
N CYS A 195 -6.32 -2.45 -2.50
CA CYS A 195 -5.40 -3.46 -1.99
C CYS A 195 -5.56 -3.82 -0.51
N TRP A 196 -6.37 -3.12 0.29
CA TRP A 196 -6.52 -3.40 1.73
C TRP A 196 -6.94 -4.85 2.02
N GLY A 197 -7.90 -5.38 1.25
CA GLY A 197 -8.37 -6.76 1.43
C GLY A 197 -7.31 -7.81 1.09
N MET A 198 -6.40 -7.51 0.15
CA MET A 198 -5.26 -8.39 -0.13
C MET A 198 -4.16 -8.24 0.92
N MET A 199 -3.93 -7.02 1.42
CA MET A 199 -2.95 -6.73 2.47
C MET A 199 -3.25 -7.43 3.79
N LEU A 200 -4.49 -7.84 4.02
CA LEU A 200 -4.83 -8.61 5.20
C LEU A 200 -4.16 -10.01 5.20
N VAL A 201 -3.94 -10.62 4.04
CA VAL A 201 -3.33 -11.95 3.94
C VAL A 201 -1.90 -11.99 4.54
N PRO A 202 -0.95 -11.11 4.15
CA PRO A 202 0.39 -11.13 4.72
C PRO A 202 0.35 -10.75 6.19
N LEU A 203 -0.50 -9.80 6.57
CA LEU A 203 -0.67 -9.43 7.98
C LEU A 203 -1.12 -10.61 8.86
N LEU A 204 -1.78 -11.64 8.31
CA LEU A 204 -2.23 -12.82 9.03
C LEU A 204 -1.30 -14.03 8.90
N ALA A 205 -0.28 -13.94 8.03
CA ALA A 205 0.66 -15.02 7.76
C ALA A 205 1.87 -14.96 8.72
N PRO A 206 2.21 -16.06 9.41
CA PRO A 206 3.37 -16.11 10.30
C PRO A 206 4.66 -16.49 9.56
N GLY A 207 5.79 -16.01 10.07
CA GLY A 207 7.14 -16.43 9.65
C GLY A 207 7.38 -16.33 8.14
N PHE A 208 7.95 -17.37 7.52
CA PHE A 208 8.23 -17.39 6.08
C PHE A 208 7.00 -17.15 5.17
N LEU A 209 5.81 -17.52 5.65
CA LEU A 209 4.57 -17.28 4.89
C LEU A 209 4.25 -15.79 4.78
N HIS A 210 4.69 -14.95 5.73
CA HIS A 210 4.60 -13.49 5.64
C HIS A 210 5.32 -12.97 4.39
N THR A 211 6.60 -13.28 4.25
CA THR A 211 7.41 -12.85 3.10
C THR A 211 6.85 -13.41 1.79
N ALA A 212 6.46 -14.69 1.78
CA ALA A 212 5.93 -15.34 0.58
C ALA A 212 4.61 -14.69 0.11
N THR A 213 3.71 -14.37 1.04
CA THR A 213 2.43 -13.70 0.74
C THR A 213 2.64 -12.24 0.33
N MET A 214 3.61 -11.53 0.93
CA MET A 214 4.02 -10.21 0.45
C MET A 214 4.48 -10.26 -1.02
N VAL A 215 5.33 -11.22 -1.40
CA VAL A 215 5.80 -11.34 -2.79
C VAL A 215 4.61 -11.60 -3.72
N LEU A 216 3.74 -12.54 -3.35
CA LEU A 216 2.57 -12.90 -4.14
C LEU A 216 1.62 -11.71 -4.37
N ILE A 217 1.37 -10.92 -3.33
CA ILE A 217 0.44 -9.78 -3.40
C ILE A 217 1.05 -8.60 -4.12
N THR A 218 2.35 -8.36 -3.95
CA THR A 218 3.06 -7.36 -4.75
C THR A 218 2.94 -7.69 -6.23
N PHE A 219 3.19 -8.95 -6.58
CA PHE A 219 3.04 -9.44 -7.95
C PHE A 219 1.60 -9.27 -8.46
N ALA A 220 0.61 -9.70 -7.67
CA ALA A 220 -0.80 -9.53 -8.01
C ALA A 220 -1.17 -8.06 -8.21
N ALA A 221 -0.75 -7.17 -7.31
CA ALA A 221 -1.02 -5.73 -7.40
C ALA A 221 -0.37 -5.09 -8.64
N VAL A 222 0.86 -5.47 -8.97
CA VAL A 222 1.54 -4.98 -10.19
C VAL A 222 0.83 -5.46 -11.46
N VAL A 223 0.42 -6.73 -11.52
CA VAL A 223 -0.33 -7.28 -12.65
C VAL A 223 -1.70 -6.62 -12.77
N GLU A 224 -2.40 -6.43 -11.65
CA GLU A 224 -3.68 -5.72 -11.58
C GLU A 224 -3.57 -4.23 -11.90
N ARG A 225 -2.39 -3.61 -11.81
CA ARG A 225 -2.16 -2.21 -12.22
C ARG A 225 -1.45 -2.08 -13.57
N GLY A 226 -1.17 -3.21 -14.22
CA GLY A 226 -0.54 -3.28 -15.53
C GLY A 226 -1.29 -2.47 -16.61
N PRO A 227 -0.64 -2.22 -17.77
CA PRO A 227 -1.07 -1.21 -18.74
C PRO A 227 -2.38 -1.61 -19.43
N ALA A 228 -3.49 -1.23 -18.82
CA ALA A 228 -4.75 -1.04 -19.51
C ALA A 228 -5.31 0.31 -19.05
N ALA A 229 -4.96 1.36 -19.79
CA ALA A 229 -5.57 2.67 -19.68
C ALA A 229 -6.30 2.96 -21.00
N SER A 230 -7.63 2.89 -20.98
CA SER A 230 -8.42 3.66 -21.94
C SER A 230 -8.76 4.99 -21.28
N TRP A 231 -8.50 6.07 -22.01
CA TRP A 231 -8.54 7.47 -21.58
C TRP A 231 -9.96 8.05 -21.50
N ALA A 232 -10.99 7.27 -21.82
CA ALA A 232 -12.32 7.78 -22.05
C ALA A 232 -13.06 8.30 -20.79
N ASN A 233 -12.62 7.98 -19.57
CA ASN A 233 -13.48 8.15 -18.40
C ASN A 233 -12.79 8.63 -17.09
N TRP A 234 -11.79 9.52 -17.14
CA TRP A 234 -11.34 10.18 -15.90
C TRP A 234 -12.49 11.05 -15.38
N PRO A 235 -13.05 10.80 -14.17
CA PRO A 235 -14.03 11.70 -13.60
C PRO A 235 -13.34 13.01 -13.27
N SER A 236 -13.88 14.14 -13.74
CA SER A 236 -13.38 15.45 -13.30
C SER A 236 -13.43 15.51 -11.77
N THR A 237 -12.45 16.16 -11.13
CA THR A 237 -12.37 16.28 -9.67
C THR A 237 -13.65 16.87 -9.07
N ARG A 238 -14.38 17.70 -9.84
CA ARG A 238 -15.74 18.18 -9.54
C ARG A 238 -16.77 17.07 -9.30
N SER A 239 -16.64 15.93 -9.96
CA SER A 239 -17.52 14.76 -9.78
C SER A 239 -17.08 13.83 -8.65
N VAL A 240 -15.79 13.85 -8.27
CA VAL A 240 -15.25 12.99 -7.19
C VAL A 240 -15.50 13.59 -5.81
N TRP A 241 -15.47 14.92 -5.70
CA TRP A 241 -15.65 15.67 -4.44
C TRP A 241 -16.89 16.56 -4.46
N GLY A 242 -17.73 16.45 -5.49
CA GLY A 242 -18.98 17.20 -5.63
C GLY A 242 -20.04 16.71 -4.65
N GLY A 243 -19.85 17.00 -3.37
CA GLY A 243 -20.96 17.20 -2.45
C GLY A 243 -21.79 18.36 -2.97
N ALA A 244 -23.11 18.16 -3.00
CA ALA A 244 -24.10 19.12 -3.43
C ALA A 244 -23.82 20.53 -2.85
N ARG A 245 -24.00 21.54 -3.72
CA ARG A 245 -24.20 22.91 -3.29
C ARG A 245 -25.37 23.00 -2.31
#